data_AF-A0A267TAC3-F1
#
_entry.id   AF-A0A267TAC3-F1
#
_cell.length_a   1.000
_cell.length_b   1.000
_cell.length_c   1.000
_cell.angle_alpha   90.00
_cell.angle_beta   90.00
_cell.angle_gamma   90.00
#
_symmetry.space_group_name_H-M   'P 1'
#
loop_
_entity.id
_entity.type
_entity.pdbx_description
1 polymer ?
#
loop_
_entity_poly.entity_id
_entity_poly.type
_entity_poly.pdbx_seq_one_letter_code
_entity_poly.pdbx_strand_id
1 'polypeptide(L)'
;MFNWNELKNQTIITIENSDEKIVSFLNIIPDYTPNEGTYDLVRKTEDAPSGSMDALIIALIAQLKEQGLSALNMGVAPMSGIDQPKDFPEWTVKFAYEKLQQFRHYHGLRDFKDKFNPTWVNKYLVYENHYDLISLPMALGKVMKL
;
A
#
# COMPACT_ATOMS: atom_id res chain seq x y z
N MET A 1 -11.31 0.66 7.16
CA MET A 1 -12.72 1.11 6.91
C MET A 1 -12.70 2.63 6.85
N PHE A 2 -13.39 3.28 5.91
CA PHE A 2 -13.33 4.75 5.80
C PHE A 2 -14.04 5.43 7.00
N ASN A 3 -13.27 6.10 7.86
CA ASN A 3 -13.77 6.79 9.05
C ASN A 3 -13.59 8.31 8.93
N TRP A 4 -14.69 9.02 8.71
CA TRP A 4 -14.71 10.48 8.57
C TRP A 4 -14.13 11.23 9.78
N ASN A 5 -14.35 10.72 11.00
CA ASN A 5 -13.91 11.41 12.21
C ASN A 5 -12.41 11.32 12.40
N GLU A 6 -11.79 10.26 11.89
CA GLU A 6 -10.34 10.07 11.98
C GLU A 6 -9.62 11.00 11.00
N LEU A 7 -10.09 11.04 9.74
CA LEU A 7 -9.53 11.90 8.69
C LEU A 7 -9.49 13.38 9.07
N LYS A 8 -10.51 13.88 9.79
CA LYS A 8 -10.55 15.27 10.25
C LYS A 8 -9.41 15.66 11.19
N ASN A 9 -8.80 14.67 11.85
CA ASN A 9 -7.72 14.87 12.82
C ASN A 9 -6.35 14.48 12.24
N GLN A 10 -6.29 14.13 10.96
CA GLN A 10 -5.06 13.75 10.27
C GLN A 10 -4.66 14.83 9.29
N THR A 11 -3.36 14.93 9.01
CA THR A 11 -2.89 15.78 7.92
C THR A 11 -3.27 15.13 6.59
N ILE A 12 -3.89 15.92 5.72
CA ILE A 12 -4.32 15.47 4.39
C ILE A 12 -3.57 16.29 3.34
N ILE A 13 -2.98 15.61 2.37
CA ILE A 13 -2.44 16.22 1.16
C ILE A 13 -3.48 16.07 0.07
N THR A 14 -3.82 17.16 -0.61
CA THR A 14 -4.82 17.19 -1.67
C THR A 14 -4.20 17.63 -3.00
N ILE A 15 -4.82 17.22 -4.10
CA ILE A 15 -4.62 17.83 -5.42
C ILE A 15 -5.97 18.39 -5.83
N GLU A 16 -5.95 19.65 -6.23
CA GLU A 16 -7.11 20.39 -6.72
C GLU A 16 -7.01 20.59 -8.24
N ASN A 17 -8.16 20.64 -8.90
CA ASN A 17 -8.24 21.02 -10.31
C ASN A 17 -8.34 22.55 -10.47
N SER A 18 -8.46 23.03 -11.70
CA SER A 18 -8.59 24.47 -12.01
C SER A 18 -9.82 25.14 -11.39
N ASP A 19 -10.82 24.36 -10.97
CA ASP A 19 -12.05 24.84 -10.34
C ASP A 19 -11.96 24.77 -8.80
N GLU A 20 -10.76 24.59 -8.24
CA GLU A 20 -10.50 24.45 -6.79
C GLU A 20 -11.21 23.23 -6.15
N LYS A 21 -11.58 22.22 -6.96
CA LYS A 21 -12.15 20.98 -6.45
C LYS A 21 -11.05 19.97 -6.16
N ILE A 22 -11.10 19.38 -4.97
CA ILE A 22 -10.22 18.26 -4.60
C ILE A 22 -10.56 17.05 -5.46
N VAL A 23 -9.62 16.63 -6.30
CA VAL A 23 -9.76 15.47 -7.20
C VAL A 23 -8.98 14.24 -6.73
N SER A 24 -8.01 14.42 -5.84
CA SER A 24 -7.33 13.31 -5.18
C SER A 24 -6.76 13.72 -3.84
N PHE A 25 -6.61 12.76 -2.93
CA PHE A 25 -6.03 13.01 -1.62
C PHE A 25 -5.27 11.80 -1.07
N LEU A 26 -4.39 12.07 -0.12
CA LEU A 26 -3.91 11.07 0.84
C LEU A 26 -3.90 11.62 2.27
N ASN A 27 -4.00 10.73 3.26
CA ASN A 27 -3.86 11.10 4.67
C ASN A 27 -2.58 10.50 5.27
N ILE A 28 -1.93 11.30 6.12
CA ILE A 28 -0.76 10.91 6.89
C ILE A 28 -1.21 10.38 8.23
N ILE A 29 -0.74 9.21 8.60
CA ILE A 29 -1.03 8.59 9.88
C ILE A 29 0.27 8.46 10.70
N PRO A 30 0.20 8.41 12.04
CA PRO A 30 1.37 8.13 12.85
C PRO A 30 1.98 6.78 12.47
N ASP A 31 3.30 6.75 12.27
CA ASP A 31 4.06 5.50 12.26
C ASP A 31 4.56 5.20 13.67
N TYR A 32 4.58 3.93 14.05
CA TYR A 32 5.11 3.46 15.32
C TYR A 32 6.59 3.08 15.24
N THR A 33 7.19 3.18 14.05
CA THR A 33 8.61 2.98 13.80
C THR A 33 9.36 4.33 13.91
N PRO A 34 10.46 4.41 14.68
CA PRO A 34 11.25 5.63 14.75
C PRO A 34 11.78 6.08 13.39
N ASN A 35 11.72 7.38 13.11
CA ASN A 35 12.29 8.02 11.93
C ASN A 35 11.66 7.58 10.58
N GLU A 36 10.45 7.05 10.63
CA GLU A 36 9.64 6.60 9.50
C GLU A 36 8.28 7.33 9.54
N GLY A 37 7.75 7.66 8.37
CA GLY A 37 6.37 8.12 8.21
C GLY A 37 5.57 7.15 7.36
N THR A 38 4.25 7.20 7.45
CA THR A 38 3.36 6.32 6.67
C THR A 38 2.03 7.00 6.33
N TYR A 39 1.25 6.33 5.48
CA TYR A 39 -0.06 6.78 5.03
C TYR A 39 -1.04 5.61 5.01
N ASP A 40 -2.33 5.92 4.96
CA ASP A 40 -3.40 4.92 4.84
C ASP A 40 -4.10 5.05 3.48
N LEU A 41 -4.96 6.05 3.32
CA LEU A 41 -5.77 6.21 2.13
C LEU A 41 -4.99 6.99 1.08
N VAL A 42 -5.02 6.49 -0.15
CA VAL A 42 -4.70 7.24 -1.37
C VAL A 42 -5.88 7.06 -2.31
N ARG A 43 -6.58 8.15 -2.63
CA ARG A 43 -7.80 8.10 -3.43
C ARG A 43 -7.83 9.20 -4.47
N LYS A 44 -8.50 8.92 -5.59
CA LYS A 44 -8.74 9.88 -6.66
C LYS A 44 -10.14 9.71 -7.23
N THR A 45 -10.68 10.79 -7.78
CA THR A 45 -11.88 10.76 -8.61
C THR A 45 -11.53 10.26 -10.02
N GLU A 46 -12.57 9.93 -10.80
CA GLU A 46 -12.40 9.43 -12.18
C GLU A 46 -11.81 10.48 -13.13
N ASP A 47 -12.12 11.76 -12.87
CA ASP A 47 -11.64 12.92 -13.63
C ASP A 47 -10.26 13.42 -13.17
N ALA A 48 -9.67 12.83 -12.13
CA ALA A 48 -8.34 13.21 -11.66
C ALA A 48 -7.27 12.95 -12.75
N PRO A 49 -6.34 13.90 -12.98
CA PRO A 49 -5.29 13.74 -13.99
C PRO A 49 -4.46 12.47 -13.81
N SER A 50 -3.95 11.93 -14.92
CA SER A 50 -2.99 10.83 -14.87
C SER A 50 -1.75 11.25 -14.06
N GLY A 51 -1.31 10.40 -13.14
CA GLY A 51 -0.17 10.70 -12.27
C GLY A 51 -0.52 11.43 -10.97
N SER A 52 -1.80 11.74 -10.71
CA SER A 52 -2.23 12.38 -9.45
C SER A 52 -1.80 11.60 -8.19
N MET A 53 -1.95 10.28 -8.19
CA MET A 53 -1.47 9.43 -7.08
C MET A 53 0.06 9.49 -6.92
N ASP A 54 0.79 9.56 -8.03
CA ASP A 54 2.26 9.64 -7.98
C ASP A 54 2.69 10.99 -7.38
N ALA A 55 2.03 12.08 -7.78
CA ALA A 55 2.26 13.42 -7.24
C ALA A 55 1.95 13.51 -5.74
N LEU A 56 0.88 12.85 -5.27
CA LEU A 56 0.57 12.79 -3.83
C LEU A 56 1.70 12.11 -3.04
N ILE A 57 2.23 10.99 -3.52
CA ILE A 57 3.36 10.30 -2.85
C ILE A 57 4.63 11.18 -2.86
N ILE A 58 4.92 11.89 -3.95
CA ILE A 58 6.05 12.83 -4.00
C ILE A 58 5.89 13.95 -2.97
N ALA A 59 4.70 14.53 -2.88
CA ALA A 59 4.38 15.57 -1.89
C ALA A 59 4.52 15.03 -0.46
N LEU A 60 4.07 13.81 -0.21
CA LEU A 60 4.27 13.14 1.07
C LEU A 60 5.76 12.98 1.41
N ILE A 61 6.57 12.47 0.48
CA ILE A 61 8.02 12.32 0.69
C ILE A 61 8.66 13.66 1.04
N ALA A 62 8.29 14.74 0.32
CA ALA A 62 8.80 16.07 0.61
C ALA A 62 8.41 16.53 2.03
N GLN A 63 7.15 16.34 2.41
CA GLN A 63 6.65 16.71 3.74
C GLN A 63 7.33 15.92 4.87
N LEU A 64 7.51 14.60 4.71
CA LEU A 64 8.20 13.78 5.72
C LEU A 64 9.68 14.19 5.87
N LYS A 65 10.32 14.57 4.77
CA LYS A 65 11.70 15.10 4.79
C LYS A 65 11.80 16.42 5.55
N GLU A 66 10.83 17.33 5.39
CA GLU A 66 10.76 18.59 6.15
C GLU A 66 10.58 18.33 7.65
N GLN A 67 9.89 17.24 8.02
CA GLN A 67 9.74 16.79 9.41
C GLN A 67 10.99 16.07 9.95
N GLY A 68 12.05 15.92 9.14
CA GLY A 68 13.29 15.26 9.53
C GLY A 68 13.26 13.74 9.49
N LEU A 69 12.21 13.13 8.91
CA LEU A 69 12.10 11.68 8.78
C LEU A 69 12.99 11.17 7.64
N SER A 70 13.53 9.96 7.82
CA SER A 70 14.45 9.36 6.84
C SER A 70 13.81 8.32 5.92
N ALA A 71 12.61 7.84 6.27
CA ALA A 71 11.96 6.74 5.58
C ALA A 71 10.45 6.98 5.42
N LEU A 72 9.91 6.43 4.33
CA LEU A 72 8.48 6.32 4.08
C LEU A 72 8.14 4.83 4.03
N ASN A 73 7.27 4.38 4.93
CA ASN A 73 6.64 3.09 4.82
C ASN A 73 5.52 3.16 3.78
N MET A 74 5.68 2.44 2.68
CA MET A 74 4.66 2.41 1.61
C MET A 74 3.64 1.29 1.80
N GLY A 75 3.69 0.56 2.93
CA GLY A 75 2.86 -0.61 3.20
C GLY A 75 3.20 -1.84 2.36
N VAL A 76 2.43 -2.91 2.53
CA VAL A 76 2.70 -4.23 1.91
C VAL A 76 2.28 -4.31 0.44
N ALA A 77 3.02 -5.06 -0.38
CA ALA A 77 2.54 -5.60 -1.65
C ALA A 77 2.40 -7.12 -1.47
N PRO A 78 1.18 -7.64 -1.24
CA PRO A 78 1.00 -9.03 -0.86
C PRO A 78 1.48 -10.00 -1.93
N MET A 79 2.10 -11.10 -1.49
CA MET A 79 2.49 -12.25 -2.33
C MET A 79 3.54 -11.96 -3.42
N SER A 80 3.97 -10.70 -3.61
CA SER A 80 4.95 -10.31 -4.63
C SER A 80 6.40 -10.63 -4.28
N GLY A 81 6.67 -11.20 -3.09
CA GLY A 81 8.02 -11.45 -2.59
C GLY A 81 8.56 -12.86 -2.84
N ILE A 82 7.83 -13.72 -3.58
CA ILE A 82 8.23 -15.09 -3.87
C ILE A 82 8.84 -15.18 -5.28
N ASP A 83 10.13 -14.91 -5.38
CA ASP A 83 10.85 -14.99 -6.65
C ASP A 83 11.08 -16.44 -7.09
N GLN A 84 11.57 -17.29 -6.18
CA GLN A 84 11.82 -18.71 -6.42
C GLN A 84 11.18 -19.52 -5.30
N PRO A 85 10.05 -20.20 -5.56
CA PRO A 85 9.36 -20.99 -4.54
C PRO A 85 10.21 -22.20 -4.15
N LYS A 86 10.37 -22.43 -2.84
CA LYS A 86 11.21 -23.49 -2.27
C LYS A 86 10.42 -24.75 -1.93
N ASP A 87 9.12 -24.63 -1.73
CA ASP A 87 8.24 -25.72 -1.34
C ASP A 87 6.84 -25.58 -1.99
N PHE A 88 5.98 -26.57 -1.73
CA PHE A 88 4.62 -26.60 -2.27
C PHE A 88 3.75 -25.42 -1.77
N PRO A 89 3.82 -25.01 -0.49
CA PRO A 89 3.24 -23.75 -0.01
C PRO A 89 3.62 -22.51 -0.82
N GLU A 90 4.91 -22.20 -0.94
CA GLU A 90 5.38 -21.02 -1.67
C GLU A 90 4.98 -21.09 -3.15
N TRP A 91 5.04 -22.29 -3.75
CA TRP A 91 4.58 -22.49 -5.12
C TRP A 91 3.08 -22.17 -5.26
N THR A 92 2.25 -22.61 -4.32
CA THR A 92 0.80 -22.36 -4.35
C THR A 92 0.49 -20.87 -4.22
N VAL A 93 1.18 -20.17 -3.31
CA VAL A 93 1.03 -18.72 -3.14
C VAL A 93 1.49 -17.97 -4.39
N LYS A 94 2.65 -18.34 -4.95
CA LYS A 94 3.17 -17.73 -6.18
C LYS A 94 2.23 -17.97 -7.37
N PHE A 95 1.77 -19.20 -7.56
CA PHE A 95 0.79 -19.54 -8.60
C PHE A 95 -0.48 -18.72 -8.45
N ALA A 96 -0.99 -18.60 -7.23
CA ALA A 96 -2.17 -17.80 -6.93
C ALA A 96 -1.96 -16.34 -7.34
N TYR A 97 -0.85 -15.73 -6.92
CA TYR A 97 -0.48 -14.36 -7.28
C TYR A 97 -0.41 -14.16 -8.80
N GLU A 98 0.26 -15.05 -9.53
CA GLU A 98 0.50 -14.90 -10.97
C GLU A 98 -0.73 -15.22 -11.85
N LYS A 99 -1.59 -16.15 -11.43
CA LYS A 99 -2.61 -16.76 -12.32
C LYS A 99 -4.04 -16.45 -11.94
N LEU A 100 -4.35 -16.16 -10.68
CA LEU A 100 -5.73 -15.97 -10.24
C LEU A 100 -6.16 -14.50 -10.37
N GLN A 101 -7.34 -14.28 -10.97
CA GLN A 101 -7.84 -12.93 -11.21
C GLN A 101 -8.05 -12.12 -9.92
N GLN A 102 -8.44 -12.80 -8.83
CA GLN A 102 -8.67 -12.19 -7.53
C GLN A 102 -7.44 -11.52 -6.91
N PHE A 103 -6.23 -11.75 -7.44
CA PHE A 103 -4.97 -11.19 -6.93
C PHE A 103 -4.30 -10.20 -7.90
N ARG A 104 -4.92 -9.90 -9.05
CA ARG A 104 -4.37 -8.99 -10.05
C ARG A 104 -4.12 -7.57 -9.52
N HIS A 105 -4.94 -7.10 -8.59
CA HIS A 105 -4.75 -5.78 -7.97
C HIS A 105 -3.44 -5.68 -7.17
N TYR A 106 -2.89 -6.80 -6.69
CA TYR A 106 -1.59 -6.82 -6.00
C TYR A 106 -0.40 -6.58 -6.93
N HIS A 107 -0.48 -6.98 -8.20
CA HIS A 107 0.53 -6.61 -9.21
C HIS A 107 0.57 -5.09 -9.38
N GLY A 108 -0.60 -4.47 -9.57
CA GLY A 108 -0.70 -3.01 -9.68
C GLY A 108 -0.17 -2.26 -8.45
N LEU A 109 -0.35 -2.81 -7.24
CA LEU A 109 0.23 -2.23 -6.02
C LEU A 109 1.76 -2.32 -6.00
N ARG A 110 2.34 -3.44 -6.44
CA ARG A 110 3.79 -3.62 -6.53
C ARG A 110 4.39 -2.64 -7.54
N ASP A 111 3.85 -2.63 -8.75
CA ASP A 111 4.30 -1.77 -9.86
C ASP A 111 4.19 -0.28 -9.50
N PHE A 112 3.11 0.11 -8.83
CA PHE A 112 2.92 1.47 -8.34
C PHE A 112 4.05 1.89 -7.39
N LYS A 113 4.41 1.03 -6.44
CA LYS A 113 5.46 1.32 -5.45
C LYS A 113 6.85 1.32 -6.06
N ASP A 114 7.11 0.44 -7.03
CA ASP A 114 8.42 0.35 -7.70
C ASP A 114 8.82 1.65 -8.43
N LYS A 115 7.86 2.51 -8.80
CA LYS A 115 8.12 3.85 -9.36
C LYS A 115 9.00 4.74 -8.47
N PHE A 116 8.99 4.50 -7.16
CA PHE A 116 9.71 5.30 -6.17
C PHE A 116 11.03 4.66 -5.73
N ASN A 117 11.44 3.57 -6.40
CA ASN A 117 12.64 2.81 -6.10
C ASN A 117 12.77 2.42 -4.60
N PRO A 118 11.75 1.75 -4.01
CA PRO A 118 11.76 1.42 -2.59
C PRO A 118 12.71 0.26 -2.30
N THR A 119 13.16 0.16 -1.05
CA THR A 119 13.81 -1.04 -0.53
C THR A 119 12.74 -2.03 -0.08
N TRP A 120 12.67 -3.20 -0.73
CA TRP A 120 11.71 -4.23 -0.38
C TRP A 120 12.18 -5.08 0.80
N VAL A 121 11.29 -5.25 1.78
CA VAL A 121 11.51 -6.10 2.95
C VAL A 121 10.44 -7.18 2.99
N ASN A 122 10.87 -8.44 3.12
CA ASN A 122 9.95 -9.58 3.18
C ASN A 122 9.12 -9.54 4.47
N LYS A 123 7.81 -9.75 4.32
CA LYS A 123 6.87 -10.03 5.41
C LYS A 123 6.44 -11.48 5.30
N TYR A 124 6.44 -12.19 6.43
CA TYR A 124 6.15 -13.62 6.49
C TYR A 124 4.81 -13.88 7.16
N LEU A 125 4.07 -14.86 6.65
CA LEU A 125 2.89 -15.41 7.31
C LEU A 125 3.33 -16.60 8.16
N VAL A 126 2.99 -16.57 9.45
CA VAL A 126 3.16 -17.71 10.35
C VAL A 126 1.84 -18.47 10.40
N TYR A 127 1.91 -19.78 10.21
CA TYR A 127 0.76 -20.69 10.19
C TYR A 127 1.16 -22.05 10.79
N GLU A 128 0.19 -22.85 11.21
CA GLU A 128 0.45 -24.13 11.89
C GLU A 128 0.54 -25.29 10.89
N ASN A 129 -0.35 -25.31 9.89
CA ASN A 129 -0.44 -26.38 8.90
C ASN A 129 -0.63 -25.83 7.48
N HIS A 130 -0.19 -26.56 6.44
CA HIS A 130 -0.32 -26.11 5.05
C HIS A 130 -1.77 -25.81 4.62
N TYR A 131 -2.77 -26.44 5.24
CA TYR A 131 -4.20 -26.17 4.97
C TYR A 131 -4.63 -24.75 5.36
N ASP A 132 -3.92 -24.10 6.29
CA ASP A 132 -4.22 -22.73 6.70
C ASP A 132 -4.08 -21.74 5.54
N LEU A 133 -3.27 -22.07 4.53
CA LEU A 133 -3.08 -21.27 3.33
C LEU A 133 -4.36 -21.16 2.48
N ILE A 134 -5.33 -22.06 2.64
CA ILE A 134 -6.65 -21.93 2.00
C ILE A 134 -7.36 -20.65 2.49
N SER A 135 -7.10 -20.25 3.74
CA SER A 135 -7.66 -19.03 4.34
C SER A 135 -6.88 -17.75 3.98
N LEU A 136 -5.77 -17.86 3.24
CA LEU A 136 -4.89 -16.73 2.89
C LEU A 136 -5.65 -15.52 2.29
N PRO A 137 -6.60 -15.68 1.34
CA PRO A 137 -7.34 -14.52 0.83
C PRO A 137 -8.10 -13.78 1.93
N MET A 138 -8.68 -14.51 2.89
CA MET A 138 -9.42 -13.93 4.01
C MET A 138 -8.48 -13.23 5.00
N ALA A 139 -7.33 -13.85 5.31
CA ALA A 139 -6.31 -13.28 6.19
C ALA A 139 -5.74 -11.98 5.59
N LEU A 140 -5.36 -11.99 4.31
CA LEU A 140 -4.91 -10.80 3.58
C LEU A 140 -5.99 -9.73 3.54
N GLY A 141 -7.25 -10.12 3.30
CA GLY A 141 -8.39 -9.20 3.32
C GLY A 141 -8.63 -8.55 4.68
N LYS A 142 -8.26 -9.18 5.80
CA LYS A 142 -8.31 -8.56 7.13
C LYS A 142 -7.14 -7.61 7.35
N VAL A 143 -5.91 -8.04 7.01
CA VAL A 143 -4.69 -7.24 7.22
C VAL A 143 -4.71 -5.97 6.37
N MET A 144 -5.21 -6.03 5.14
CA MET A 144 -5.29 -4.87 4.24
C MET A 144 -6.49 -3.95 4.50
N LYS A 145 -7.39 -4.31 5.42
CA LYS A 145 -8.52 -3.45 5.82
C LYS A 145 -8.22 -2.61 7.05
N LEU A 146 -7.11 -2.92 7.74
CA LEU A 146 -6.48 -2.09 8.76
C LEU A 146 -5.85 -0.88 8.06
#